data_AF-A0A1F2UNW1-F1
#
_entry.id   AF-A0A1F2UNW1-F1
#
_cell.length_a   1.000
_cell.length_b   1.000
_cell.length_c   1.000
_cell.angle_alpha   90.00
_cell.angle_beta   90.00
_cell.angle_gamma   90.00
#
_symmetry.space_group_name_H-M   'P 1'
#
loop_
_entity.id
_entity.type
_entity.pdbx_description
1 polymer ?
#
loop_
_entity_poly.entity_id
_entity_poly.type
_entity_poly.pdbx_seq_one_letter_code
_entity_poly.pdbx_strand_id
1 'polypeptide(L)'
;MKIVLRLIFYGTFIVPVFGQVSAQELDRTARDFFETWIVKQDLDTANSFFDQNSISNQIKATARSKVAPDINVSQWTKSVLRMWLLQDHGLVNKLGHGDPNDPRTLQVSFVGPMVKFESLDQALEKPAGTDRPYTIDVVKPDIFPWVKETEGEFWITPLKFKHVSGDQVIVGWSAKNGKIVAFTWLIH
;
A
#
# COMPACT_ATOMS: atom_id res chain seq x y z
N MET A 1 31.77 -17.55 -53.82
CA MET A 1 31.16 -17.66 -52.48
C MET A 1 30.98 -16.25 -51.94
N LYS A 2 29.75 -15.72 -51.93
CA LYS A 2 29.44 -14.34 -51.50
C LYS A 2 29.11 -14.37 -50.00
N ILE A 3 29.88 -13.65 -49.19
CA ILE A 3 29.55 -13.38 -47.79
C ILE A 3 28.47 -12.29 -47.78
N VAL A 4 27.29 -12.64 -47.32
CA VAL A 4 26.21 -11.67 -47.06
C VAL A 4 26.38 -11.18 -45.62
N LEU A 5 26.87 -9.96 -45.44
CA LEU A 5 26.76 -9.26 -44.16
C LEU A 5 25.28 -8.89 -43.95
N ARG A 6 24.63 -9.52 -42.97
CA ARG A 6 23.38 -9.00 -42.41
C ARG A 6 23.73 -7.97 -41.33
N LEU A 7 23.58 -6.70 -41.66
CA LEU A 7 23.48 -5.62 -40.68
C LEU A 7 22.15 -5.81 -39.92
N ILE A 8 22.23 -6.27 -38.67
CA ILE A 8 21.10 -6.27 -37.75
C ILE A 8 21.07 -4.88 -37.11
N PHE A 9 20.14 -4.03 -37.56
CA PHE A 9 19.80 -2.81 -36.86
C PHE A 9 19.11 -3.18 -35.55
N TYR A 10 19.77 -2.93 -34.41
CA TYR A 10 19.10 -2.82 -33.11
C TYR A 10 18.29 -1.52 -33.12
N GLY A 11 17.11 -1.57 -33.72
CA GLY A 11 16.08 -0.58 -33.44
C GLY A 11 15.61 -0.82 -32.01
N THR A 12 16.00 0.06 -31.09
CA THR A 12 15.36 0.18 -29.79
C THR A 12 13.90 0.55 -30.05
N PHE A 13 13.02 -0.45 -30.14
CA PHE A 13 11.59 -0.20 -30.10
C PHE A 13 11.28 0.35 -28.70
N ILE A 14 11.10 1.67 -28.62
CA ILE A 14 10.32 2.25 -27.52
C ILE A 14 8.90 1.79 -27.80
N VAL A 15 8.52 0.63 -27.27
CA VAL A 15 7.10 0.28 -27.15
C VAL A 15 6.56 1.31 -26.15
N PRO A 16 5.65 2.21 -26.56
CA PRO A 16 5.00 3.07 -25.59
C PRO A 16 4.25 2.13 -24.65
N VAL A 17 4.59 2.17 -23.35
CA VAL A 17 3.79 1.48 -22.34
C VAL A 17 2.48 2.27 -22.22
N PHE A 18 1.55 2.00 -23.13
CA PHE A 18 0.21 2.53 -23.05
C PHE A 18 -0.45 2.00 -21.78
N GLY A 19 -0.89 2.90 -20.90
CA GLY A 19 -1.62 2.55 -19.69
C GLY A 19 -0.81 2.52 -18.40
N GLN A 20 0.28 3.29 -18.29
CA GLN A 20 0.85 3.63 -16.98
C GLN A 20 0.28 4.94 -16.45
N VAL A 21 0.01 4.99 -15.14
CA VAL A 21 -0.41 6.19 -14.43
C VAL A 21 0.79 7.14 -14.32
N SER A 22 0.59 8.43 -14.61
CA SER A 22 1.65 9.41 -14.41
C SER A 22 1.92 9.67 -12.94
N ALA A 23 3.12 10.16 -12.60
CA ALA A 23 3.46 10.52 -11.22
C ALA A 23 2.48 11.56 -10.63
N GLN A 24 1.97 12.48 -11.45
CA GLN A 24 0.99 13.49 -11.00
C GLN A 24 -0.38 12.88 -10.72
N GLU A 25 -0.85 11.96 -11.58
CA GLU A 25 -2.12 11.26 -11.36
C GLU A 25 -2.06 10.37 -10.12
N LEU A 26 -0.90 9.74 -9.90
CA LEU A 26 -0.67 8.95 -8.70
C LEU A 26 -0.62 9.82 -7.44
N ASP A 27 0.07 10.96 -7.46
CA ASP A 27 0.10 11.88 -6.32
C ASP A 27 -1.30 12.34 -5.92
N ARG A 28 -2.15 12.64 -6.91
CA ARG A 28 -3.57 12.94 -6.67
C ARG A 28 -4.31 11.75 -6.06
N THR A 29 -4.14 10.56 -6.63
CA THR A 29 -4.80 9.33 -6.15
C THR A 29 -4.39 8.99 -4.72
N ALA A 30 -3.11 9.13 -4.40
CA ALA A 30 -2.56 8.92 -3.07
C ALA A 30 -3.13 9.93 -2.08
N ARG A 31 -3.16 11.21 -2.44
CA ARG A 31 -3.77 12.27 -1.64
C ARG A 31 -5.23 11.97 -1.34
N ASP A 32 -6.01 11.60 -2.36
CA ASP A 32 -7.44 11.28 -2.23
C ASP A 32 -7.66 10.08 -1.31
N PHE A 33 -6.84 9.04 -1.44
CA PHE A 33 -6.85 7.89 -0.54
C PHE A 33 -6.53 8.30 0.91
N PHE A 34 -5.44 9.03 1.14
CA PHE A 34 -5.02 9.41 2.49
C PHE A 34 -6.03 10.34 3.15
N GLU A 35 -6.59 11.32 2.44
CA GLU A 35 -7.65 12.17 2.99
C GLU A 35 -8.91 11.36 3.31
N THR A 36 -9.27 10.40 2.47
CA THR A 36 -10.43 9.53 2.70
C THR A 36 -10.24 8.63 3.92
N TRP A 37 -9.07 8.01 4.03
CA TRP A 37 -8.73 7.11 5.13
C TRP A 37 -8.46 7.85 6.44
N ILE A 38 -7.53 8.80 6.46
CA ILE A 38 -6.97 9.36 7.70
C ILE A 38 -7.86 10.47 8.26
N VAL A 39 -8.30 11.39 7.39
CA VAL A 39 -9.04 12.58 7.78
C VAL A 39 -10.54 12.30 7.84
N LYS A 40 -11.12 11.82 6.73
CA LYS A 40 -12.57 11.53 6.65
C LYS A 40 -12.95 10.25 7.39
N GLN A 41 -12.01 9.31 7.54
CA GLN A 41 -12.23 8.01 8.18
C GLN A 41 -13.34 7.19 7.52
N ASP A 42 -13.52 7.38 6.22
CA ASP A 42 -14.43 6.60 5.39
C ASP A 42 -13.70 5.36 4.88
N LEU A 43 -13.71 4.31 5.72
CA LEU A 43 -12.97 3.08 5.44
C LEU A 43 -13.57 2.28 4.29
N ASP A 44 -14.87 2.41 4.03
CA ASP A 44 -15.52 1.74 2.90
C ASP A 44 -15.09 2.36 1.57
N THR A 45 -15.07 3.70 1.48
CA THR A 45 -14.54 4.39 0.30
C THR A 45 -13.03 4.21 0.17
N ALA A 46 -12.27 4.28 1.27
CA ALA A 46 -10.82 4.04 1.25
C ALA A 46 -10.48 2.61 0.76
N ASN A 47 -11.29 1.60 1.13
CA ASN A 47 -11.10 0.24 0.64
C ASN A 47 -11.22 0.11 -0.89
N SER A 48 -11.95 1.01 -1.56
CA SER A 48 -12.08 0.98 -3.02
C SER A 48 -10.78 1.29 -3.77
N PHE A 49 -9.78 1.88 -3.10
CA PHE A 49 -8.45 2.14 -3.66
C PHE A 49 -7.58 0.90 -3.76
N PHE A 50 -7.93 -0.19 -3.08
CA PHE A 50 -7.16 -1.43 -3.08
C PHE A 50 -7.52 -2.32 -4.27
N ASP A 51 -6.50 -2.90 -4.90
CA ASP A 51 -6.66 -4.06 -5.75
C ASP A 51 -6.80 -5.30 -4.86
N GLN A 52 -8.04 -5.79 -4.73
CA GLN A 52 -8.37 -6.89 -3.83
C GLN A 52 -7.65 -8.20 -4.20
N ASN A 53 -7.34 -8.42 -5.49
CA ASN A 53 -6.62 -9.61 -5.93
C ASN A 53 -5.15 -9.53 -5.53
N SER A 54 -4.51 -8.38 -5.75
CA SER A 54 -3.12 -8.16 -5.34
C SER A 54 -2.96 -8.26 -3.82
N ILE A 55 -3.88 -7.70 -3.05
CA ILE A 55 -3.86 -7.87 -1.57
C ILE A 55 -4.12 -9.31 -1.16
N SER A 56 -5.04 -10.03 -1.82
CA SER A 56 -5.22 -11.48 -1.57
C SER A 56 -3.91 -12.25 -1.78
N ASN A 57 -3.16 -11.91 -2.84
CA ASN A 57 -1.87 -12.53 -3.13
C ASN A 57 -0.80 -12.16 -2.10
N GLN A 58 -0.74 -10.89 -1.66
CA GLN A 58 0.12 -10.47 -0.55
C GLN A 58 -0.18 -11.30 0.71
N ILE A 59 -1.45 -11.43 1.08
CA ILE A 59 -1.86 -12.19 2.27
C ILE A 59 -1.44 -13.65 2.13
N LYS A 60 -1.71 -14.30 1.00
CA LYS A 60 -1.31 -15.70 0.75
C LYS A 60 0.20 -15.90 0.79
N ALA A 61 0.97 -14.94 0.27
CA ALA A 61 2.43 -15.01 0.24
C ALA A 61 3.07 -14.78 1.62
N THR A 62 2.41 -14.01 2.49
CA THR A 62 2.92 -13.67 3.84
C THR A 62 2.34 -14.56 4.94
N ALA A 63 1.20 -15.20 4.70
CA ALA A 63 0.58 -16.13 5.62
C ALA A 63 1.44 -17.38 5.83
N ARG A 64 1.77 -17.67 7.09
CA ARG A 64 2.58 -18.85 7.47
C ARG A 64 1.73 -20.12 7.58
N SER A 65 0.40 -20.00 7.61
CA SER A 65 -0.52 -21.11 7.84
C SER A 65 -1.59 -21.24 6.75
N LYS A 66 -2.17 -22.44 6.62
CA LYS A 66 -3.33 -22.72 5.76
C LYS A 66 -4.64 -22.03 6.22
N VAL A 67 -4.59 -21.14 7.21
CA VAL A 67 -5.77 -20.42 7.76
C VAL A 67 -6.18 -19.23 6.88
N ALA A 68 -5.28 -18.71 6.05
CA ALA A 68 -5.53 -17.54 5.21
C ALA A 68 -6.32 -17.72 3.88
N PRO A 69 -6.66 -18.91 3.34
CA PRO A 69 -7.25 -18.99 2.00
C PRO A 69 -8.65 -18.38 1.92
N ASP A 70 -9.37 -18.27 3.06
CA ASP A 70 -10.75 -17.77 3.12
C ASP A 70 -10.87 -16.39 3.81
N ILE A 71 -9.76 -15.66 3.99
CA ILE A 71 -9.84 -14.34 4.60
C ILE A 71 -10.64 -13.39 3.71
N ASN A 72 -11.64 -12.71 4.29
CA ASN A 72 -12.35 -11.65 3.60
C ASN A 72 -11.40 -10.44 3.46
N VAL A 73 -10.78 -10.31 2.28
CA VAL A 73 -9.77 -9.27 1.99
C VAL A 73 -10.32 -7.86 2.26
N SER A 74 -11.55 -7.59 1.86
CA SER A 74 -12.18 -6.27 2.10
C SER A 74 -12.41 -5.99 3.59
N GLN A 75 -12.73 -7.01 4.38
CA GLN A 75 -12.84 -6.85 5.82
C GLN A 75 -11.45 -6.66 6.46
N TRP A 76 -10.45 -7.40 5.98
CA TRP A 76 -9.07 -7.29 6.45
C TRP A 76 -8.50 -5.90 6.20
N THR A 77 -8.57 -5.38 4.96
CA THR A 77 -8.08 -4.05 4.61
C THR A 77 -8.73 -2.97 5.48
N LYS A 78 -10.05 -2.99 5.63
CA LYS A 78 -10.76 -2.04 6.51
C LYS A 78 -10.32 -2.15 7.96
N SER A 79 -10.06 -3.36 8.44
CA SER A 79 -9.58 -3.58 9.81
C SER A 79 -8.18 -3.02 10.01
N VAL A 80 -7.26 -3.27 9.08
CA VAL A 80 -5.88 -2.74 9.14
C VAL A 80 -5.86 -1.22 9.04
N LEU A 81 -6.63 -0.63 8.12
CA LEU A 81 -6.80 0.82 8.03
C LEU A 81 -7.32 1.41 9.35
N ARG A 82 -8.27 0.73 10.00
CA ARG A 82 -8.81 1.15 11.29
C ARG A 82 -7.77 1.08 12.41
N MET A 83 -6.97 0.02 12.47
CA MET A 83 -5.96 -0.17 13.53
C MET A 83 -5.01 1.02 13.64
N TRP A 84 -4.53 1.54 12.51
CA TRP A 84 -3.69 2.73 12.43
C TRP A 84 -4.34 4.02 12.94
N LEU A 85 -5.66 4.05 13.13
CA LEU A 85 -6.39 5.21 13.63
C LEU A 85 -6.82 5.04 15.08
N LEU A 86 -6.55 3.89 15.73
CA LEU A 86 -6.95 3.66 17.12
C LEU A 86 -6.11 4.50 18.09
N GLN A 87 -6.77 5.13 19.06
CA GLN A 87 -6.09 5.88 20.12
C GLN A 87 -5.20 4.98 21.01
N ASP A 88 -5.65 3.75 21.26
CA ASP A 88 -4.92 2.76 22.06
C ASP A 88 -4.12 1.82 21.16
N HIS A 89 -2.82 2.11 21.00
CA HIS A 89 -1.92 1.22 20.26
C HIS A 89 -1.49 -0.01 21.07
N GLY A 90 -1.69 -0.01 22.40
CA GLY A 90 -1.59 -1.22 23.22
C GLY A 90 -2.66 -2.25 22.84
N LEU A 91 -3.83 -1.80 22.37
CA LEU A 91 -4.85 -2.67 21.79
C LEU A 91 -4.43 -3.21 20.41
N VAL A 92 -3.84 -2.39 19.54
CA VAL A 92 -3.33 -2.83 18.22
C VAL A 92 -2.32 -3.97 18.38
N ASN A 93 -1.40 -3.86 19.34
CA ASN A 93 -0.48 -4.94 19.74
C ASN A 93 -1.20 -6.26 20.04
N LYS A 94 -2.34 -6.20 20.74
CA LYS A 94 -3.14 -7.39 21.10
C LYS A 94 -3.93 -7.95 19.92
N LEU A 95 -4.23 -7.13 18.92
CA LEU A 95 -4.99 -7.50 17.72
C LEU A 95 -4.08 -7.97 16.57
N GLY A 96 -2.75 -7.94 16.75
CA GLY A 96 -1.79 -8.57 15.84
C GLY A 96 -1.31 -7.70 14.68
N HIS A 97 -1.48 -6.36 14.73
CA HIS A 97 -0.98 -5.42 13.69
C HIS A 97 -1.40 -5.75 12.26
N GLY A 98 -2.57 -6.36 12.09
CA GLY A 98 -3.05 -6.77 10.78
C GLY A 98 -2.46 -8.08 10.28
N ASP A 99 -1.80 -8.88 11.12
CA ASP A 99 -1.34 -10.22 10.75
C ASP A 99 -2.53 -11.03 10.19
N PRO A 100 -2.50 -11.43 8.90
CA PRO A 100 -3.58 -12.19 8.30
C PRO A 100 -3.72 -13.61 8.89
N ASN A 101 -2.73 -14.10 9.64
CA ASN A 101 -2.83 -15.35 10.39
C ASN A 101 -3.52 -15.18 11.75
N ASP A 102 -3.73 -13.94 12.21
CA ASP A 102 -4.38 -13.68 13.48
C ASP A 102 -5.89 -13.46 13.26
N PRO A 103 -6.76 -14.37 13.73
CA PRO A 103 -8.21 -14.21 13.57
C PRO A 103 -8.75 -12.96 14.29
N ARG A 104 -8.01 -12.41 15.26
CA ARG A 104 -8.37 -11.16 15.96
C ARG A 104 -8.26 -9.93 15.05
N THR A 105 -7.46 -10.00 13.98
CA THR A 105 -7.35 -8.93 12.98
C THR A 105 -8.70 -8.55 12.38
N LEU A 106 -9.64 -9.49 12.25
CA LEU A 106 -10.97 -9.24 11.67
C LEU A 106 -11.99 -8.69 12.69
N GLN A 107 -11.64 -8.65 13.98
CA GLN A 107 -12.53 -8.23 15.06
C GLN A 107 -12.47 -6.71 15.33
N VAL A 108 -11.62 -5.98 14.60
CA VAL A 108 -11.32 -4.55 14.82
C VAL A 108 -12.52 -3.64 14.52
N SER A 109 -13.48 -4.10 13.71
CA SER A 109 -14.66 -3.31 13.31
C SER A 109 -15.49 -2.77 14.50
N PHE A 110 -15.27 -3.27 15.72
CA PHE A 110 -16.03 -2.89 16.92
C PHE A 110 -15.21 -2.31 18.06
N VAL A 111 -13.91 -2.06 17.89
CA VAL A 111 -13.05 -1.75 19.05
C VAL A 111 -12.53 -0.32 19.00
N GLY A 112 -12.71 0.39 20.12
CA GLY A 112 -11.96 1.60 20.51
C GLY A 112 -12.33 2.92 19.81
N PRO A 113 -12.06 4.06 20.48
CA PRO A 113 -12.12 5.38 19.86
C PRO A 113 -10.96 5.55 18.85
N MET A 114 -11.25 6.20 17.73
CA MET A 114 -10.23 6.59 16.74
C MET A 114 -9.71 8.01 17.04
N VAL A 115 -8.43 8.26 16.80
CA VAL A 115 -7.87 9.61 16.78
C VAL A 115 -8.50 10.37 15.62
N LYS A 116 -8.93 11.61 15.84
CA LYS A 116 -9.47 12.48 14.79
C LYS A 116 -8.38 13.43 14.30
N PHE A 117 -8.27 13.55 12.98
CA PHE A 117 -7.35 14.47 12.33
C PHE A 117 -8.15 15.40 11.42
N GLU A 118 -7.80 16.68 11.41
CA GLU A 118 -8.36 17.70 10.53
C GLU A 118 -7.58 17.79 9.21
N SER A 119 -6.33 17.32 9.19
CA SER A 119 -5.47 17.32 8.00
C SER A 119 -4.42 16.21 8.04
N LEU A 120 -3.85 15.90 6.88
CA LEU A 120 -2.70 14.99 6.77
C LEU A 120 -1.48 15.52 7.53
N ASP A 121 -1.26 16.83 7.52
CA ASP A 121 -0.17 17.48 8.25
C ASP A 121 -0.30 17.32 9.76
N GLN A 122 -1.52 17.23 10.30
CA GLN A 122 -1.74 16.91 11.72
C GLN A 122 -1.47 15.43 12.02
N ALA A 123 -1.79 14.54 11.08
CA ALA A 123 -1.69 13.10 11.29
C ALA A 123 -0.28 12.54 11.12
N LEU A 124 0.47 13.06 10.14
CA LEU A 124 1.70 12.45 9.63
C LEU A 124 2.95 13.24 9.98
N GLU A 125 4.03 12.53 10.28
CA GLU A 125 5.38 13.09 10.32
C GLU A 125 5.85 13.39 8.90
N LYS A 126 6.34 14.61 8.68
CA LYS A 126 6.83 15.01 7.35
C LYS A 126 8.16 14.30 7.05
N PRO A 127 8.32 13.71 5.85
CA PRO A 127 9.60 13.20 5.40
C PRO A 127 10.66 14.33 5.41
N ALA A 128 11.87 13.99 5.83
CA ALA A 128 12.96 14.95 5.95
C ALA A 128 13.24 15.64 4.60
N GLY A 129 13.38 16.97 4.63
CA GLY A 129 13.65 17.77 3.43
C GLY A 129 12.43 18.00 2.52
N THR A 130 11.22 17.73 3.00
CA THR A 130 9.98 17.96 2.25
C THR A 130 8.97 18.77 3.07
N ASP A 131 8.20 19.62 2.38
CA ASP A 131 7.06 20.33 3.00
C ASP A 131 5.76 19.52 2.95
N ARG A 132 5.78 18.38 2.24
CA ARG A 132 4.64 17.50 2.02
C ARG A 132 4.49 16.51 3.18
N PRO A 133 3.26 16.03 3.46
CA PRO A 133 3.04 15.02 4.50
C PRO A 133 3.53 13.61 4.11
N TYR A 134 3.88 13.38 2.85
CA TYR A 134 4.39 12.09 2.35
C TYR A 134 5.25 12.26 1.09
N THR A 135 6.02 11.23 0.75
CA THR A 135 6.72 11.08 -0.53
C THR A 135 6.13 9.94 -1.35
N ILE A 136 6.41 9.95 -2.65
CA ILE A 136 6.12 8.82 -3.54
C ILE A 136 7.44 8.47 -4.22
N ASP A 137 7.93 7.28 -3.91
CA ASP A 137 9.23 6.81 -4.37
C ASP A 137 9.05 5.66 -5.35
N VAL A 138 9.76 5.73 -6.48
CA VAL A 138 9.82 4.62 -7.44
C VAL A 138 10.72 3.54 -6.85
N VAL A 139 10.24 2.31 -6.83
CA VAL A 139 11.04 1.18 -6.34
C VAL A 139 11.02 0.05 -7.34
N LYS A 140 12.10 -0.73 -7.32
CA LYS A 140 12.23 -1.87 -8.23
C LYS A 140 11.44 -3.08 -7.68
N PRO A 141 10.85 -3.92 -8.56
CA PRO A 141 10.03 -5.13 -8.25
C PRO A 141 10.58 -6.05 -7.15
N ASP A 142 11.89 -6.02 -6.95
CA ASP A 142 12.66 -6.86 -6.03
C ASP A 142 12.42 -6.62 -4.55
N ILE A 143 11.79 -5.51 -4.16
CA ILE A 143 11.50 -5.22 -2.74
C ILE A 143 10.28 -6.00 -2.23
N PHE A 144 9.27 -6.27 -3.08
CA PHE A 144 8.08 -7.04 -2.70
C PHE A 144 7.92 -8.27 -3.60
N PRO A 145 8.41 -9.45 -3.18
CA PRO A 145 8.41 -10.66 -3.99
C PRO A 145 7.03 -11.07 -4.52
N TRP A 146 5.95 -10.77 -3.79
CA TRP A 146 4.57 -11.09 -4.19
C TRP A 146 3.96 -10.10 -5.20
N VAL A 147 4.60 -8.94 -5.44
CA VAL A 147 4.18 -7.96 -6.45
C VAL A 147 4.83 -8.26 -7.81
N LYS A 148 5.95 -9.01 -7.82
CA LYS A 148 6.74 -9.34 -9.02
C LYS A 148 5.96 -10.03 -10.14
N GLU A 149 4.94 -10.80 -9.79
CA GLU A 149 4.22 -11.62 -10.78
C GLU A 149 3.13 -10.84 -11.53
N THR A 150 2.73 -9.66 -11.02
CA THR A 150 1.52 -8.98 -11.49
C THR A 150 1.76 -7.67 -12.20
N GLU A 151 2.80 -6.91 -11.84
CA GLU A 151 2.96 -5.52 -12.29
C GLU A 151 4.45 -5.15 -12.44
N GLY A 152 4.78 -4.34 -13.45
CA GLY A 152 6.15 -3.91 -13.74
C GLY A 152 6.73 -2.98 -12.67
N GLU A 153 6.98 -1.71 -13.00
CA GLU A 153 7.35 -0.71 -12.00
C GLU A 153 6.22 -0.51 -10.97
N PHE A 154 6.57 -0.20 -9.74
CA PHE A 154 5.61 0.17 -8.70
C PHE A 154 6.17 1.30 -7.85
N TRP A 155 5.27 2.06 -7.22
CA TRP A 155 5.67 3.14 -6.31
C TRP A 155 5.34 2.78 -4.88
N ILE A 156 6.05 3.40 -3.94
CA ILE A 156 5.74 3.29 -2.52
C ILE A 156 5.52 4.65 -1.90
N THR A 157 4.66 4.67 -0.90
CA THR A 157 4.47 5.81 -0.02
C THR A 157 4.68 5.36 1.42
N PRO A 158 5.84 5.70 2.02
CA PRO A 158 6.06 5.54 3.45
C PRO A 158 5.27 6.59 4.24
N LEU A 159 4.51 6.18 5.25
CA LEU A 159 3.84 7.09 6.18
C LEU A 159 4.20 6.76 7.62
N LYS A 160 4.52 7.79 8.39
CA LYS A 160 4.71 7.71 9.84
C LYS A 160 3.66 8.55 10.54
N PHE A 161 2.87 7.95 11.41
CA PHE A 161 1.83 8.64 12.14
C PHE A 161 2.41 9.27 13.41
N LYS A 162 2.13 10.57 13.64
CA LYS A 162 2.62 11.29 14.83
C LYS A 162 2.13 10.69 16.16
N HIS A 163 0.96 10.04 16.14
CA HIS A 163 0.37 9.44 17.33
C HIS A 163 0.84 7.99 17.58
N VAL A 164 1.59 7.42 16.64
CA VAL A 164 2.10 6.04 16.68
C VAL A 164 3.61 6.10 16.55
N SER A 165 4.29 6.38 17.65
CA SER A 165 5.75 6.49 17.60
C SER A 165 6.39 5.14 17.29
N GLY A 166 7.32 5.11 16.34
CA GLY A 166 8.12 3.94 16.03
C GLY A 166 7.62 3.18 14.81
N ASP A 167 6.31 3.02 14.63
CA ASP A 167 5.78 2.25 13.51
C ASP A 167 5.65 3.08 12.23
N GLN A 168 5.70 2.38 11.10
CA GLN A 168 5.53 2.96 9.78
C GLN A 168 4.63 2.07 8.91
N VAL A 169 3.79 2.68 8.09
CA VAL A 169 3.07 1.96 7.04
C VAL A 169 3.73 2.24 5.69
N ILE A 170 3.85 1.20 4.86
CA ILE A 170 4.19 1.35 3.44
C ILE A 170 2.96 1.02 2.62
N VAL A 171 2.57 1.95 1.76
CA VAL A 171 1.52 1.76 0.76
C VAL A 171 2.19 1.58 -0.61
N GLY A 172 1.98 0.44 -1.25
CA GLY A 172 2.50 0.12 -2.58
C GLY A 172 1.44 0.32 -3.65
N TRP A 173 1.80 1.05 -4.70
CA TRP A 173 0.91 1.51 -5.77
C TRP A 173 1.27 0.88 -7.12
N SER A 174 0.25 0.44 -7.84
CA SER A 174 0.35 -0.07 -9.20
C SER A 174 0.74 1.03 -10.20
N ALA A 175 1.78 0.81 -10.99
CA ALA A 175 2.05 1.65 -12.15
C ALA A 175 1.05 1.57 -13.27
N LYS A 176 0.27 0.50 -13.32
CA LYS A 176 -0.70 0.27 -14.37
C LYS A 176 -2.03 1.00 -14.12
N ASN A 177 -2.49 1.05 -12.87
CA ASN A 177 -3.84 1.53 -12.58
C ASN A 177 -3.95 2.43 -11.34
N GLY A 178 -2.85 2.69 -10.64
CA GLY A 178 -2.82 3.55 -9.45
C GLY A 178 -3.55 2.96 -8.24
N LYS A 179 -3.94 1.68 -8.27
CA LYS A 179 -4.52 0.97 -7.12
C LYS A 179 -3.43 0.57 -6.13
N ILE A 180 -3.84 0.40 -4.89
CA ILE A 180 -2.99 -0.13 -3.83
C ILE A 180 -2.88 -1.64 -4.00
N VAL A 181 -1.66 -2.11 -4.24
CA VAL A 181 -1.33 -3.53 -4.47
C VAL A 181 -0.51 -4.15 -3.35
N ALA A 182 0.02 -3.31 -2.46
CA ALA A 182 0.65 -3.75 -1.23
C ALA A 182 0.34 -2.78 -0.09
N PHE A 183 0.17 -3.31 1.12
CA PHE A 183 0.01 -2.50 2.32
C PHE A 183 0.67 -3.22 3.49
N THR A 184 1.75 -2.65 4.03
CA THR A 184 2.56 -3.33 5.05
C THR A 184 2.78 -2.46 6.27
N TRP A 185 2.71 -3.10 7.43
CA TRP A 185 3.17 -2.55 8.69
C TRP A 185 4.67 -2.83 8.84
N LEU A 186 5.45 -1.81 9.19
CA LEU A 186 6.84 -1.93 9.62
C LEU A 186 6.89 -1.59 11.11
N ILE A 187 7.10 -2.63 11.92
CA ILE A 187 7.25 -2.52 13.37
C ILE A 187 8.75 -2.32 13.64
N HIS A 188 9.10 -1.28 14.40
CA HIS A 188 10.48 -0.98 14.79
C HIS A 188 10.78 -1.34 16.24
#